data_AF-A0A957BPR4-F1
#
_entry.id   AF-A0A957BPR4-F1
#
_cell.length_a   1.000
_cell.length_b   1.000
_cell.length_c   1.000
_cell.angle_alpha   90.00
_cell.angle_beta   90.00
_cell.angle_gamma   90.00
#
_symmetry.space_group_name_H-M   'P 1'
#
loop_
_entity.id
_entity.type
_entity.pdbx_description
1 polymer ?
#
loop_
_entity_poly.entity_id
_entity_poly.type
_entity_poly.pdbx_seq_one_letter_code
_entity_poly.pdbx_strand_id
1 'polypeptide(L)'
;MWSSLSPRARAIAEAVLVTFLWSSSFVLIKIGLRDTLPPVSFAALRYGLAFACVLVVFLARGEQHKVRGITRVDGVRLLILGLLYYAVTMATQFIGLSLLPAISVNLLLSFTTIVVIGLGMLFLSERPTGLQWVGVAIYLGGVAIYYYP
;
A
#
# COMPACT_ATOMS: atom_id res chain seq x y z
N MET A 1 9.83 -15.13 -23.86
CA MET A 1 8.55 -14.50 -24.26
C MET A 1 8.38 -13.04 -23.84
N TRP A 2 9.09 -12.53 -22.84
CA TRP A 2 8.95 -11.12 -22.40
C TRP A 2 9.89 -10.14 -23.14
N SER A 3 10.89 -10.66 -23.85
CA SER A 3 11.95 -9.86 -24.49
C SER A 3 11.50 -9.03 -25.71
N SER A 4 10.32 -9.29 -26.29
CA SER A 4 9.82 -8.63 -27.51
C SER A 4 8.91 -7.42 -27.28
N LEU A 5 8.50 -7.15 -26.03
CA LEU A 5 7.63 -6.01 -25.71
C LEU A 5 8.42 -4.72 -25.56
N SER A 6 7.84 -3.60 -26.00
CA SER A 6 8.39 -2.26 -25.77
C SER A 6 8.48 -1.97 -24.26
N PRO A 7 9.45 -1.15 -23.81
CA PRO A 7 9.59 -0.82 -22.39
C PRO A 7 8.30 -0.29 -21.75
N ARG A 8 7.51 0.49 -22.52
CA ARG A 8 6.19 0.99 -22.09
C ARG A 8 5.19 -0.14 -21.89
N ALA A 9 5.10 -1.10 -22.82
CA ALA A 9 4.16 -2.21 -22.71
C ALA A 9 4.48 -3.12 -21.52
N ARG A 10 5.77 -3.34 -21.21
CA ARG A 10 6.17 -4.09 -20.00
C ARG A 10 5.78 -3.36 -18.72
N ALA A 11 6.09 -2.07 -18.62
CA ALA A 11 5.73 -1.27 -17.45
C ALA A 11 4.20 -1.24 -17.22
N ILE A 12 3.41 -1.13 -18.29
CA ILE A 12 1.94 -1.20 -18.21
C ILE A 12 1.49 -2.59 -17.75
N ALA A 13 2.04 -3.67 -18.32
CA ALA A 13 1.68 -5.03 -17.92
C ALA A 13 2.03 -5.32 -16.46
N GLU A 14 3.19 -4.87 -16.00
CA GLU A 14 3.61 -4.96 -14.59
C GLU A 14 2.68 -4.16 -13.68
N ALA A 15 2.32 -2.92 -14.05
CA ALA A 15 1.40 -2.10 -13.28
C ALA A 15 0.00 -2.74 -13.17
N VAL A 16 -0.51 -3.31 -14.26
CA VAL A 16 -1.78 -4.05 -14.28
C VAL A 16 -1.70 -5.28 -13.39
N LEU A 17 -0.63 -6.06 -13.47
CA LEU A 17 -0.43 -7.25 -12.65
C LEU A 17 -0.36 -6.89 -11.16
N VAL A 18 0.42 -5.88 -10.79
CA VAL A 18 0.53 -5.39 -9.40
C VAL A 18 -0.82 -4.91 -8.89
N THR A 19 -1.56 -4.14 -9.69
CA THR A 19 -2.89 -3.63 -9.31
C THR A 19 -3.88 -4.78 -9.12
N PHE A 20 -3.84 -5.79 -9.98
CA PHE A 20 -4.67 -6.99 -9.87
C PHE A 20 -4.35 -7.80 -8.60
N LEU A 21 -3.06 -8.07 -8.34
CA LEU A 21 -2.60 -8.77 -7.14
C LEU A 21 -2.98 -8.01 -5.87
N TRP A 22 -2.85 -6.68 -5.89
CA TRP A 22 -3.23 -5.82 -4.77
C TRP A 22 -4.74 -5.85 -4.50
N SER A 23 -5.55 -5.67 -5.55
CA SER A 23 -7.02 -5.59 -5.44
C SER A 23 -7.63 -6.92 -5.01
N SER A 24 -7.19 -8.03 -5.61
CA SER A 24 -7.61 -9.39 -5.21
C SER A 24 -7.21 -9.72 -3.77
N SER A 25 -6.08 -9.16 -3.30
CA SER A 25 -5.62 -9.35 -1.94
C SER A 25 -6.61 -8.89 -0.88
N PHE A 26 -7.32 -7.78 -1.09
CA PHE A 26 -8.31 -7.30 -0.12
C PHE A 26 -9.48 -8.27 0.04
N VAL A 27 -9.91 -8.88 -1.07
CA VAL A 27 -10.99 -9.89 -1.05
C VAL A 27 -10.52 -11.13 -0.29
N LEU A 28 -9.30 -11.61 -0.60
CA LEU A 28 -8.71 -12.76 0.09
C LEU A 28 -8.48 -12.49 1.58
N ILE A 29 -8.02 -11.30 1.97
CA ILE A 29 -7.90 -10.90 3.38
C ILE A 29 -9.27 -10.98 4.03
N LYS A 30 -10.31 -10.41 3.43
CA LYS A 30 -11.65 -10.41 4.01
C LYS A 30 -12.22 -11.83 4.15
N ILE A 31 -11.88 -12.75 3.24
CA ILE A 31 -12.22 -14.16 3.36
C ILE A 31 -11.43 -14.81 4.51
N GLY A 32 -10.11 -14.63 4.57
CA GLY A 32 -9.27 -15.20 5.62
C GLY A 32 -9.50 -14.62 7.03
N LEU A 33 -10.06 -13.41 7.12
CA LEU A 33 -10.53 -12.81 8.37
C LEU A 33 -11.90 -13.34 8.85
N ARG A 34 -12.62 -14.12 8.02
CA ARG A 34 -13.85 -14.80 8.47
C ARG A 34 -13.53 -16.05 9.30
N ASP A 35 -12.39 -16.67 9.02
CA ASP A 35 -11.82 -17.67 9.90
C ASP A 35 -11.37 -16.96 11.19
N THR A 36 -11.50 -17.60 12.35
CA THR A 36 -11.40 -17.01 13.71
C THR A 36 -10.04 -16.37 14.09
N LEU A 37 -9.19 -16.08 13.12
CA LEU A 37 -7.89 -15.45 13.28
C LEU A 37 -8.01 -13.94 13.58
N PRO A 38 -7.38 -13.45 14.66
CA PRO A 38 -7.31 -12.02 14.93
C PRO A 38 -6.66 -11.24 13.75
N PRO A 39 -7.17 -10.06 13.36
CA PRO A 39 -6.70 -9.33 12.18
C PRO A 39 -5.20 -8.98 12.22
N VAL A 40 -4.70 -8.63 13.40
CA VAL A 40 -3.29 -8.27 13.60
C VAL A 40 -2.39 -9.49 13.45
N SER A 41 -2.80 -10.65 13.96
CA SER A 41 -2.07 -11.92 13.81
C SER A 41 -2.04 -12.37 12.35
N PHE A 42 -3.15 -12.22 11.63
CA PHE A 42 -3.21 -12.52 10.21
C PHE A 42 -2.29 -11.60 9.38
N ALA A 43 -2.27 -10.29 9.69
CA ALA A 43 -1.31 -9.36 9.10
C ALA A 43 0.14 -9.78 9.42
N ALA A 44 0.46 -10.08 10.68
CA ALA A 44 1.80 -10.49 11.10
C ALA A 44 2.29 -11.75 10.35
N LEU A 45 1.44 -12.76 10.20
CA LEU A 45 1.76 -13.97 9.43
C LEU A 45 2.03 -13.65 7.96
N ARG A 46 1.17 -12.84 7.33
CA ARG A 46 1.30 -12.44 5.93
C ARG A 46 2.60 -11.69 5.67
N TYR A 47 2.89 -10.65 6.46
CA TYR A 47 4.10 -9.85 6.28
C TYR A 47 5.36 -10.59 6.75
N GLY A 48 5.24 -11.48 7.74
CA GLY A 48 6.32 -12.38 8.16
C GLY A 48 6.70 -13.38 7.07
N LEU A 49 5.71 -13.98 6.40
CA LEU A 49 5.95 -14.86 5.26
C LEU A 49 6.58 -14.10 4.09
N ALA A 50 6.07 -12.90 3.78
CA ALA A 50 6.66 -12.04 2.75
C ALA A 50 8.13 -11.71 3.05
N PHE A 51 8.45 -11.38 4.31
CA PHE A 51 9.83 -11.17 4.76
C PHE A 51 10.68 -12.43 4.56
N ALA A 52 10.19 -13.61 4.96
CA ALA A 52 10.92 -14.87 4.80
C ALA A 52 11.20 -15.17 3.32
N CYS A 53 10.22 -15.02 2.43
CA CYS A 53 10.40 -15.22 0.99
C CYS A 53 11.45 -14.26 0.41
N VAL A 54 11.36 -12.97 0.73
CA VAL A 54 12.33 -11.96 0.28
C VAL A 54 13.72 -12.25 0.84
N LEU A 55 13.82 -12.66 2.11
CA LEU A 55 15.08 -13.01 2.74
C LEU A 55 15.75 -14.20 2.06
N VAL A 56 15.00 -15.26 1.74
CA VAL A 56 15.53 -16.42 1.00
C VAL A 56 16.06 -16.00 -0.37
N VAL A 57 15.30 -15.21 -1.13
CA VAL A 57 15.75 -14.71 -2.45
C VAL A 57 16.99 -13.81 -2.31
N PHE A 58 17.01 -12.94 -1.30
CA PHE A 58 18.12 -12.05 -1.02
C PHE A 58 19.41 -12.83 -0.69
N LEU A 59 19.31 -13.85 0.17
CA LEU A 59 20.42 -14.72 0.53
C LEU A 59 20.88 -15.56 -0.69
N ALA A 60 19.94 -16.12 -1.46
CA ALA A 60 20.24 -16.91 -2.64
C ALA A 60 20.94 -16.11 -3.76
N ARG A 61 20.67 -14.81 -3.87
CA ARG A 61 21.31 -13.93 -4.86
C ARG A 61 22.69 -13.41 -4.43
N GLY A 62 23.14 -13.65 -3.20
CA GLY A 62 24.46 -13.20 -2.72
C GLY A 62 24.60 -11.67 -2.60
N GLU A 63 23.48 -10.95 -2.52
CA GLU A 63 23.42 -9.48 -2.55
C GLU A 63 23.74 -8.84 -1.18
N GLN A 64 24.34 -9.62 -0.27
CA GLN A 64 24.65 -9.23 1.11
C GLN A 64 25.56 -8.00 1.18
N HIS A 65 26.41 -7.80 0.17
CA HIS A 65 27.30 -6.66 0.07
C HIS A 65 26.55 -5.32 -0.01
N LYS A 66 25.31 -5.28 -0.55
CA LYS A 66 24.49 -4.05 -0.66
C LYS A 66 24.03 -3.51 0.70
N VAL A 67 24.02 -4.36 1.73
CA VAL A 67 23.49 -4.03 3.07
C VAL A 67 24.63 -3.73 4.06
N ARG A 68 25.89 -4.01 3.68
CA ARG A 68 27.07 -3.79 4.53
C ARG A 68 27.37 -2.32 4.83
N GLY A 69 26.83 -1.39 4.04
CA GLY A 69 27.01 0.06 4.23
C GLY A 69 25.96 0.74 5.11
N ILE A 70 24.98 0.01 5.65
CA ILE A 70 23.89 0.60 6.44
C ILE A 70 24.45 1.06 7.79
N THR A 71 24.38 2.37 8.04
CA THR A 71 24.79 2.92 9.34
C THR A 71 23.73 2.63 10.42
N ARG A 72 24.10 2.78 11.69
CA ARG A 72 23.14 2.64 12.80
C ARG A 72 21.96 3.61 12.68
N VAL A 73 22.21 4.81 12.14
CA VAL A 73 21.18 5.83 11.89
C VAL A 73 20.22 5.37 10.79
N ASP A 74 20.73 4.79 9.71
CA ASP A 74 19.90 4.23 8.64
C ASP A 74 19.09 3.03 9.15
N GLY A 75 19.68 2.19 10.01
CA GLY A 75 18.98 1.10 10.68
C GLY A 75 17.79 1.59 11.52
N VAL A 76 17.98 2.66 12.31
CA VAL A 76 16.88 3.26 13.08
C VAL A 76 15.81 3.86 12.16
N ARG A 77 16.20 4.56 11.08
CA ARG A 77 15.26 5.09 10.08
C ARG A 77 14.45 3.97 9.43
N LEU A 78 15.09 2.89 9.01
CA LEU A 78 14.43 1.70 8.45
C LEU A 78 13.49 1.06 9.45
N LEU A 79 13.85 1.01 10.73
CA LEU A 79 12.99 0.48 11.79
C LEU A 79 11.75 1.36 11.99
N ILE A 80 11.92 2.68 12.01
CA ILE A 80 10.80 3.63 12.12
C ILE A 80 9.87 3.49 10.90
N LEU A 81 10.44 3.43 9.69
CA LEU A 81 9.67 3.23 8.46
C LEU A 81 8.95 1.87 8.46
N GLY A 82 9.62 0.80 8.88
CA GLY A 82 9.02 -0.52 9.02
C GLY A 82 7.86 -0.54 10.00
N LEU A 83 8.05 0.09 11.16
CA LEU A 83 7.03 0.17 12.20
C LEU A 83 5.81 0.99 11.73
N LEU A 84 6.02 2.19 11.21
CA LEU A 84 4.92 3.05 10.80
C LEU A 84 4.24 2.53 9.53
N TYR A 85 5.01 2.23 8.48
CA TYR A 85 4.46 1.94 7.16
C TYR A 85 3.93 0.51 7.03
N TYR A 86 4.52 -0.46 7.74
CA TYR A 86 4.06 -1.84 7.70
C TYR A 86 3.31 -2.24 8.94
N ALA A 87 3.87 -2.10 10.14
CA ALA A 87 3.19 -2.61 11.34
C ALA A 87 1.92 -1.81 11.66
N VAL A 88 2.02 -0.49 11.83
CA VAL A 88 0.89 0.37 12.23
C VAL A 88 -0.12 0.49 11.10
N THR A 89 0.31 0.89 9.89
CA THR A 89 -0.62 1.06 8.75
C THR A 89 -1.33 -0.23 8.40
N MET A 90 -0.62 -1.37 8.32
CA MET A 90 -1.29 -2.61 7.92
C MET A 90 -2.14 -3.20 9.03
N ALA A 91 -1.74 -3.07 10.30
CA ALA A 91 -2.60 -3.49 11.42
C ALA A 91 -3.90 -2.67 11.43
N THR A 92 -3.82 -1.35 11.36
CA THR A 92 -5.01 -0.49 11.32
C THR A 92 -5.87 -0.74 10.08
N GLN A 93 -5.26 -0.98 8.92
CA GLN A 93 -5.98 -1.33 7.70
C GLN A 93 -6.71 -2.68 7.81
N PHE A 94 -6.08 -3.70 8.39
CA PHE A 94 -6.69 -5.02 8.57
C PHE A 94 -7.81 -4.98 9.62
N ILE A 95 -7.63 -4.20 10.69
CA ILE A 95 -8.70 -3.90 11.64
C ILE A 95 -9.86 -3.20 10.91
N GLY A 96 -9.59 -2.17 10.10
CA GLY A 96 -10.60 -1.50 9.29
C GLY A 96 -11.37 -2.46 8.39
N LEU A 97 -10.68 -3.39 7.72
CA LEU A 97 -11.30 -4.43 6.88
C LEU A 97 -12.12 -5.46 7.66
N SER A 98 -11.78 -5.69 8.93
CA SER A 98 -12.57 -6.55 9.81
C SER A 98 -13.85 -5.87 10.28
N LEU A 99 -13.85 -4.55 10.41
CA LEU A 99 -14.98 -3.75 10.91
C LEU A 99 -15.91 -3.24 9.80
N LEU A 100 -15.38 -3.00 8.59
CA LEU A 100 -16.09 -2.33 7.50
C LEU A 100 -16.09 -3.18 6.21
N PRO A 101 -17.07 -2.98 5.32
CA PRO A 101 -17.01 -3.51 3.97
C PRO A 101 -15.74 -3.04 3.23
N ALA A 102 -15.18 -3.91 2.37
CA ALA A 102 -13.98 -3.59 1.60
C ALA A 102 -14.15 -2.32 0.74
N ILE A 103 -15.37 -2.06 0.26
CA ILE A 103 -15.70 -0.85 -0.52
C ILE A 103 -15.52 0.40 0.33
N SER A 104 -16.04 0.40 1.57
CA SER A 104 -15.93 1.54 2.48
C SER A 104 -14.48 1.79 2.91
N VAL A 105 -13.71 0.74 3.16
CA VAL A 105 -12.28 0.88 3.44
C VAL A 105 -11.52 1.45 2.24
N ASN A 106 -11.78 0.96 1.03
CA ASN A 106 -11.14 1.49 -0.19
C ASN A 106 -11.52 2.94 -0.46
N LEU A 107 -12.76 3.33 -0.15
CA LEU A 107 -13.16 4.73 -0.21
C LEU A 107 -12.33 5.56 0.76
N LEU A 108 -12.26 5.16 2.04
CA LEU A 108 -11.48 5.86 3.06
C LEU A 108 -10.00 5.95 2.66
N LEU A 109 -9.43 4.88 2.09
CA LEU A 109 -8.06 4.90 1.58
C LEU A 109 -7.88 5.89 0.42
N SER A 110 -8.90 6.09 -0.42
CA SER A 110 -8.82 7.05 -1.52
C SER A 110 -8.73 8.51 -1.03
N PHE A 111 -9.29 8.82 0.15
CA PHE A 111 -9.11 10.11 0.82
C PHE A 111 -7.65 10.40 1.21
N THR A 112 -6.79 9.37 1.30
CA THR A 112 -5.34 9.56 1.50
C THR A 112 -4.77 10.52 0.46
N THR A 113 -5.28 10.51 -0.78
CA THR A 113 -4.84 11.44 -1.82
C THR A 113 -5.06 12.90 -1.43
N ILE A 114 -6.21 13.21 -0.81
CA ILE A 114 -6.52 14.57 -0.34
C ILE A 114 -5.61 14.95 0.83
N VAL A 115 -5.41 14.03 1.77
CA VAL A 115 -4.49 14.23 2.89
C VAL A 115 -3.07 14.48 2.39
N VAL A 116 -2.60 13.70 1.42
CA VAL A 116 -1.27 13.84 0.80
C VAL A 116 -1.14 15.19 0.07
N ILE A 117 -2.16 15.64 -0.66
CA ILE A 117 -2.17 16.98 -1.26
C ILE A 117 -2.04 18.06 -0.17
N GLY A 118 -2.81 17.95 0.92
CA GLY A 118 -2.73 18.86 2.06
C GLY A 118 -1.34 18.90 2.71
N LEU A 119 -0.77 17.73 2.97
CA LEU A 119 0.57 17.59 3.54
C LEU A 119 1.65 18.07 2.57
N GLY A 120 1.50 17.83 1.26
CA GLY A 120 2.41 18.32 0.22
C GLY A 120 2.44 19.85 0.15
N MET A 121 1.28 20.50 0.29
CA MET A 121 1.20 21.96 0.41
C MET A 121 1.90 22.47 1.68
N LEU A 122 1.68 21.81 2.83
CA LEU A 122 2.19 22.27 4.13
C LEU A 122 3.69 22.01 4.32
N PHE A 123 4.16 20.81 3.97
CA PHE A 123 5.54 20.37 4.24
C PHE A 123 6.47 20.53 3.05
N LEU A 124 5.96 20.34 1.81
CA LEU A 124 6.78 20.39 0.59
C LEU A 124 6.60 21.69 -0.21
N SER A 125 5.71 22.60 0.24
CA SER A 125 5.37 23.84 -0.47
C SER A 125 4.91 23.61 -1.92
N GLU A 126 4.33 22.45 -2.20
CA GLU A 126 3.77 22.14 -3.52
C GLU A 126 2.54 23.02 -3.78
N ARG A 127 2.36 23.46 -5.03
CA ARG A 127 1.19 24.24 -5.45
C ARG A 127 0.34 23.39 -6.38
N PRO A 128 -0.76 22.78 -5.90
CA PRO A 128 -1.62 21.97 -6.74
C PRO A 128 -2.18 22.78 -7.89
N THR A 129 -2.18 22.18 -9.08
CA THR A 129 -2.75 22.80 -10.28
C THR A 129 -4.27 22.92 -10.17
N GLY A 130 -4.87 23.87 -10.89
CA GLY A 130 -6.33 24.03 -10.90
C GLY A 130 -7.07 22.75 -11.34
N LEU A 131 -6.47 21.95 -12.23
CA LEU A 131 -7.03 20.68 -12.66
C LEU A 131 -7.04 19.61 -11.55
N GLN A 132 -6.04 19.62 -10.66
CA GLN A 132 -6.04 18.73 -9.48
C GLN A 132 -7.17 19.08 -8.52
N TRP A 133 -7.46 20.37 -8.32
CA TRP A 133 -8.61 20.80 -7.52
C TRP A 133 -9.94 20.38 -8.11
N VAL A 134 -10.09 20.47 -9.44
CA VAL A 134 -11.28 19.93 -10.14
C VAL A 134 -11.39 18.43 -9.90
N GLY A 135 -10.29 17.68 -10.00
CA GLY A 135 -10.28 16.24 -9.69
C GLY A 135 -10.71 15.93 -8.26
N VAL A 136 -10.26 16.72 -7.27
CA VAL A 136 -10.69 16.58 -5.87
C VAL A 136 -12.19 16.88 -5.72
N ALA A 137 -12.70 17.94 -6.36
CA ALA A 137 -14.13 18.27 -6.32
C ALA A 137 -15.01 17.18 -6.94
N ILE A 138 -14.61 16.64 -8.10
CA ILE A 138 -15.30 15.52 -8.76
C ILE A 138 -15.28 14.29 -7.85
N TYR A 139 -14.14 13.96 -7.25
CA TYR A 139 -14.03 12.83 -6.32
C TYR A 139 -14.98 12.99 -5.13
N LEU A 140 -14.95 14.14 -4.44
CA LEU A 140 -15.84 14.42 -3.31
C LEU A 140 -17.32 14.36 -3.70
N GLY A 141 -17.67 14.87 -4.88
CA GLY A 141 -19.01 14.74 -5.44
C GLY A 141 -19.41 13.28 -5.69
N GLY A 142 -18.50 12.48 -6.26
CA GLY A 142 -18.72 11.05 -6.45
C GLY A 142 -18.89 10.28 -5.13
N VAL A 143 -18.12 10.62 -4.10
CA VAL A 143 -18.29 10.06 -2.75
C VAL A 143 -19.67 10.39 -2.20
N ALA A 144 -20.08 11.66 -2.28
CA ALA A 144 -21.36 12.13 -1.79
C ALA A 144 -22.51 11.39 -2.48
N ILE A 145 -22.49 11.27 -3.81
CA ILE A 145 -23.51 10.55 -4.59
C ILE A 145 -23.55 9.07 -4.21
N TYR A 146 -22.39 8.43 -4.05
CA TYR A 146 -22.32 6.99 -3.76
C TYR A 146 -22.84 6.62 -2.36
N TYR A 147 -22.64 7.49 -1.37
CA TYR A 147 -23.09 7.27 0.01
C TYR A 147 -24.39 8.02 0.37
N TYR A 148 -24.98 8.76 -0.57
CA TYR A 148 -26.28 9.38 -0.37
C TYR A 148 -27.36 8.28 -0.23
N PRO A 149 -28.23 8.35 0.78
CA PRO A 149 -29.29 7.35 1.00
C PRO A 149 -30.34 7.33 -0.11
#